data_AF-A0A7C6LIL4-F1
#
_entry.id   AF-A0A7C6LIL4-F1
#
_cell.length_a   1.000
_cell.length_b   1.000
_cell.length_c   1.000
_cell.angle_alpha   90.00
_cell.angle_beta   90.00
_cell.angle_gamma   90.00
#
_symmetry.space_group_name_H-M   'P 1'
#
loop_
_entity.id
_entity.type
_entity.pdbx_description
1 polymer ?
#
loop_
_entity_poly.entity_id
_entity_poly.type
_entity_poly.pdbx_seq_one_letter_code
_entity_poly.pdbx_strand_id
1 'polypeptide(L)' 'MAADMEKTYLSVAGTGKAEIVIKKSRFIALASPLNSVEEVRQILAQTGTEHKTATHICYAYKTGLAGETLRFDDAGEP' A
#
# COMPACT_ATOMS: atom_id res chain seq x y z
N MET A 1 28.37 11.25 -22.65
CA MET A 1 28.51 10.87 -21.23
C MET A 1 27.49 11.67 -20.42
N ALA A 2 26.48 11.04 -19.86
CA ALA A 2 25.68 11.56 -18.77
C ALA A 2 25.37 10.37 -17.88
N ALA A 3 25.72 10.47 -16.60
CA ALA A 3 25.81 9.37 -15.66
C ALA A 3 24.51 8.58 -15.58
N ASP A 4 24.59 7.28 -15.86
CA ASP A 4 23.67 6.26 -15.35
C ASP A 4 23.91 6.21 -13.84
N MET A 5 23.32 7.17 -13.14
CA MET A 5 23.39 7.25 -11.69
C MET A 5 22.39 6.21 -11.18
N GLU A 6 22.90 5.13 -10.61
CA GLU A 6 22.12 4.05 -10.01
C GLU A 6 21.07 4.65 -9.07
N LYS A 7 19.83 4.80 -9.56
CA LYS A 7 18.72 5.36 -8.78
C LYS A 7 18.28 4.32 -7.77
N THR A 8 18.87 4.39 -6.59
CA THR A 8 18.46 3.60 -5.44
C THR A 8 17.41 4.37 -4.65
N TYR A 9 16.43 3.65 -4.11
CA TYR A 9 15.41 4.19 -3.22
C TYR A 9 15.19 3.22 -2.08
N LEU A 10 14.74 3.75 -0.94
CA LEU A 10 14.32 2.92 0.17
C LEU A 10 12.87 2.47 -0.03
N SER A 11 12.65 1.19 0.18
CA SER A 11 11.33 0.57 0.24
C SER A 11 11.18 -0.16 1.58
N VAL A 12 9.96 -0.56 1.91
CA VAL A 12 9.73 -1.44 3.06
C VAL A 12 10.45 -2.79 2.82
N ALA A 13 11.15 -3.27 3.85
CA ALA A 13 11.96 -4.50 3.73
C ALA A 13 11.11 -5.78 3.60
N GLY A 14 9.83 -5.70 3.92
CA GLY A 14 8.87 -6.80 3.86
C GLY A 14 7.48 -6.31 4.26
N THR A 15 6.50 -7.22 4.29
CA THR A 15 5.15 -6.88 4.71
C THR A 15 5.09 -6.62 6.22
N GLY A 16 4.74 -5.41 6.61
CA GLY A 16 4.44 -4.99 7.97
C GLY A 16 2.94 -4.84 8.21
N LYS A 17 2.51 -5.12 9.44
CA LYS A 17 1.14 -4.92 9.90
C LYS A 17 1.15 -4.15 11.22
N ALA A 18 0.26 -3.18 11.35
CA ALA A 18 0.01 -2.47 12.59
C ALA A 18 -1.50 -2.35 12.83
N GLU A 19 -1.91 -2.37 14.09
CA GLU A 19 -3.30 -2.22 14.47
C GLU A 19 -3.41 -1.18 15.59
N ILE A 20 -4.40 -0.30 15.46
CA ILE A 20 -4.77 0.65 16.51
C ILE A 20 -6.28 0.69 16.68
N VAL A 21 -6.74 0.96 17.91
CA VAL A 21 -8.16 1.14 18.23
C VAL A 21 -8.38 2.56 18.71
N ILE A 22 -9.21 3.32 18.01
CA ILE A 22 -9.57 4.70 18.34
C ILE A 22 -11.09 4.77 18.47
N LYS A 23 -11.60 5.17 19.63
CA LYS A 23 -13.04 5.35 19.87
C LYS A 23 -13.91 4.15 19.43
N LYS A 24 -13.45 2.92 19.74
CA LYS A 24 -14.08 1.63 19.33
C LYS A 24 -13.99 1.30 17.84
N SER A 25 -13.44 2.18 17.01
CA SER A 25 -13.08 1.87 15.63
C SER A 25 -11.71 1.20 15.59
N ARG A 26 -11.61 0.08 14.87
CA ARG A 26 -10.36 -0.66 14.68
C ARG A 26 -9.76 -0.31 13.32
N PHE A 27 -8.53 0.15 13.32
CA PHE A 27 -7.76 0.48 12.13
C PHE A 27 -6.62 -0.51 11.98
N ILE A 28 -6.56 -1.18 10.82
CA ILE A 28 -5.53 -2.16 10.50
C ILE A 28 -4.75 -1.62 9.31
N ALA A 29 -3.48 -1.28 9.54
CA ALA A 29 -2.56 -0.83 8.51
C ALA A 29 -1.72 -2.01 8.00
N LEU A 30 -1.61 -2.12 6.68
CA LEU A 30 -0.75 -3.07 6.00
C LEU A 30 0.20 -2.30 5.08
N ALA A 31 1.49 -2.59 5.16
CA ALA A 31 2.51 -1.98 4.29
C ALA A 31 3.34 -3.11 3.68
N SER A 32 3.39 -3.20 2.35
CA SER A 32 4.13 -4.23 1.62
C SER A 32 5.01 -3.62 0.54
N PRO A 33 6.17 -4.23 0.23
CA PRO A 33 6.92 -3.84 -0.95
C PRO A 33 6.12 -4.17 -2.21
N LEU A 34 6.29 -3.36 -3.25
CA LEU A 34 5.60 -3.50 -4.52
C LEU A 34 6.63 -3.44 -5.65
N ASN A 35 6.56 -4.40 -6.57
CA ASN A 35 7.35 -4.41 -7.79
C ASN A 35 6.48 -4.07 -9.02
N SER A 36 5.16 -4.26 -8.90
CA SER A 36 4.20 -4.03 -9.99
C SER A 36 2.83 -3.56 -9.49
N VAL A 37 2.04 -3.00 -10.39
CA VAL A 37 0.66 -2.56 -10.11
C VAL A 37 -0.27 -3.77 -9.92
N GLU A 38 0.06 -4.91 -10.54
CA GLU A 38 -0.68 -6.16 -10.41
C GLU A 38 -0.64 -6.71 -8.98
N GLU A 39 0.50 -6.62 -8.30
CA GLU A 39 0.64 -7.02 -6.89
C GLU A 39 -0.31 -6.24 -5.97
N VAL A 40 -0.54 -4.95 -6.26
CA VAL A 40 -1.51 -4.13 -5.51
C VAL A 40 -2.89 -4.77 -5.56
N ARG A 41 -3.33 -5.21 -6.74
CA ARG A 41 -4.66 -5.82 -6.90
C ARG A 41 -4.77 -7.13 -6.11
N GLN A 42 -3.70 -7.92 -6.07
CA GLN A 42 -3.66 -9.16 -5.28
C GLN A 42 -3.71 -8.88 -3.78
N ILE A 43 -2.93 -7.90 -3.31
CA ILE A 43 -2.93 -7.48 -1.90
C ILE A 43 -4.30 -6.96 -1.49
N LEU A 44 -4.94 -6.15 -2.32
CA LEU A 44 -6.30 -5.64 -2.06
C LEU A 44 -7.34 -6.77 -2.01
N ALA A 45 -7.29 -7.71 -2.95
CA ALA A 45 -8.20 -8.86 -2.96
C ALA A 45 -8.02 -9.75 -1.72
N GLN A 46 -6.77 -10.01 -1.32
CA GLN A 46 -6.45 -10.75 -0.11
C GLN A 46 -6.92 -10.00 1.14
N THR A 47 -6.64 -8.69 1.22
CA THR A 47 -7.06 -7.82 2.34
C THR A 47 -8.58 -7.78 2.47
N GLY A 48 -9.30 -7.64 1.35
CA GLY A 48 -10.76 -7.70 1.34
C GLY A 48 -11.32 -9.06 1.76
N THR A 49 -10.59 -10.15 1.48
CA THR A 49 -10.98 -11.50 1.92
C THR A 49 -10.71 -11.73 3.40
N GLU A 50 -9.59 -11.22 3.93
CA GLU A 50 -9.23 -11.31 5.35
C GLU A 50 -10.09 -10.37 6.22
N HIS A 51 -10.53 -9.24 5.66
CA HIS A 51 -11.26 -8.19 6.36
C HIS A 51 -12.60 -7.88 5.71
N LYS A 52 -13.40 -8.92 5.42
CA LYS A 52 -14.74 -8.79 4.80
C LYS A 52 -15.71 -7.86 5.55
N THR A 53 -15.49 -7.66 6.84
CA THR A 53 -16.33 -6.79 7.69
C THR A 53 -15.77 -5.38 7.85
N ALA A 54 -14.69 -5.02 7.15
CA ALA A 54 -14.14 -3.67 7.18
C ALA A 54 -15.11 -2.70 6.50
N THR A 55 -15.30 -1.52 7.11
CA THR A 55 -16.18 -0.48 6.57
C THR A 55 -15.55 0.21 5.35
N HIS A 56 -14.24 0.44 5.40
CA HIS A 56 -13.45 1.03 4.32
C HIS A 56 -12.12 0.27 4.20
N ILE A 57 -11.64 0.12 2.97
CA ILE A 57 -10.32 -0.45 2.68
C ILE A 57 -9.56 0.59 1.86
N CYS A 58 -9.07 1.60 2.58
CA CYS A 58 -8.31 2.69 1.99
C CYS A 58 -6.91 2.18 1.62
N TYR A 59 -6.43 2.60 0.47
CA TYR A 59 -5.10 2.21 0.03
C TYR A 59 -4.40 3.35 -0.69
N ALA A 60 -3.08 3.32 -0.63
CA ALA A 60 -2.21 4.17 -1.41
C ALA A 60 -0.97 3.38 -1.80
N TYR A 61 -0.45 3.64 -3.00
CA TYR A 61 0.79 3.05 -3.45
C TYR A 61 1.56 4.00 -4.36
N LYS A 62 2.87 3.75 -4.41
CA LYS A 62 3.81 4.39 -5.33
C LYS A 62 4.71 3.33 -5.93
N THR A 63 4.84 3.29 -7.26
CA THR A 63 5.73 2.36 -7.97
C THR A 63 6.57 3.11 -9.02
N GLY A 64 7.64 2.45 -9.48
CA GLY A 64 8.64 3.02 -10.38
C GLY A 64 9.82 3.63 -9.64
N LEU A 65 11.02 3.54 -10.23
CA LEU A 65 12.27 4.04 -9.65
C LEU A 65 12.24 5.56 -9.40
N ALA A 66 11.49 6.29 -10.22
CA ALA A 66 11.25 7.73 -10.05
C ALA A 66 9.88 8.05 -9.43
N GLY A 67 9.08 7.03 -9.07
CA GLY A 67 7.74 7.23 -8.56
C GLY A 67 6.71 7.58 -9.63
N GLU A 68 6.86 6.99 -10.81
CA GLU A 68 6.07 7.28 -12.02
C GLU A 68 4.59 6.95 -11.84
N THR A 69 4.28 5.96 -11.01
CA THR A 69 2.89 5.60 -10.68
C THR A 69 2.61 5.94 -9.24
N LEU A 70 1.64 6.82 -9.02
CA LEU A 70 1.10 7.14 -7.71
C LEU A 70 -0.41 7.01 -7.78
N ARG A 71 -1.00 6.26 -6.86
CA ARG A 71 -2.44 6.10 -6.77
C ARG A 71 -2.87 5.93 -5.33
N PHE A 72 -4.03 6.46 -5.01
CA PHE A 72 -4.69 6.29 -3.73
C PHE A 72 -6.20 6.23 -3.95
N ASP A 73 -6.89 5.62 -3.00
CA ASP A 73 -8.34 5.51 -2.96
C ASP A 73 -8.76 5.39 -1.50
N ASP A 74 -9.62 6.31 -1.07
CA ASP A 74 -10.11 6.37 0.31
C ASP A 74 -11.33 5.46 0.54
N ALA A 75 -11.69 4.60 -0.43
CA ALA A 75 -12.79 3.64 -0.33
C ALA A 75 -14.11 4.25 0.18
N GLY A 76 -14.37 5.50 -0.19
CA GLY A 76 -15.55 6.26 0.23
C GLY A 76 -15.50 6.85 1.64
N GLU A 77 -14.33 6.95 2.28
CA GLU A 77 -14.15 7.83 3.45
C GLU A 77 -14.42 9.31 3.05
N PRO A 78 -15.18 10.07 3.86
CA PRO A 78 -15.52 11.46 3.61
C PRO A 78 -14.42 12.47 3.98
#